data_AF-A0A958UXS1-F1
#
_entry.id   AF-A0A958UXS1-F1
#
_cell.length_a   1.000
_cell.length_b   1.000
_cell.length_c   1.000
_cell.angle_alpha   90.00
_cell.angle_beta   90.00
_cell.angle_gamma   90.00
#
_symmetry.space_group_name_H-M   'P 1'
#
loop_
_entity.id
_entity.type
_entity.pdbx_description
1 polymer ?
#
loop_
_entity_poly.entity_id
_entity_poly.type
_entity_poly.pdbx_seq_one_letter_code
_entity_poly.pdbx_strand_id
1 'polypeptide(L)'
;MELINNNPYRIAGILSNATTKELEKQKGKIKAFAKVGKEIKSDFDFQILGNINRTEESVSQSFSNVEQNQDKVNYSLFWFLNASPFDNTAFEYLKNGDEEKAIEIWEKVTTDKEVNSKNFSAFNNLGTYKLLSKNKSDIKSGIEAKIKLIESDYFENFVHSVADETYTIDKQKQSEKLIDELLSQFKNQYSSSDTMQLFSGCNGTTQQYLSKKFTEEPLHKIESQIESCKKKRKASKGNAYEYGLKLFTNSKEDLSLLKSLLGTSDLKYKSVADQLANEIMQCGIDYFNECQENDSNDDYLKQAQELNKTALSIAVGKLVRDRAKDHISTLEEMKDREVNQAIALLQSVKDAYETNEANIRRQIEELKQNDIELKFGLKTINYSAVEDNIRNSIDWSKVNELLRDVLTDKNLQKIKECNKTEAKNEFWELMNWLEDHSLKSSTISNIIATYKKIPPKLFFNVISADITNTDSKSNAITEPFYIENIRYVGVKLNVNSTGNQTVIIYKKYVNPEGKYKHSSNSPEGYTTSDSKTITPQTTTIDLGGYGNGKECTYQVGEHKIEVYVEHFKVYTKSFKVDWSPNKKTELKRKLDILQNELSEVQKFKWFRGAETKQKEVKEVQDRINKAKNILMNK
;
A
#
# COMPACT_ATOMS: atom_id res chain seq x y z
N MET A 1 -11.57 2.84 -45.34
CA MET A 1 -12.48 3.97 -45.08
C MET A 1 -13.74 3.74 -45.90
N GLU A 2 -14.81 3.19 -45.30
CA GLU A 2 -16.01 2.76 -46.04
C GLU A 2 -16.79 3.93 -46.63
N LEU A 3 -16.76 5.11 -46.00
CA LEU A 3 -17.42 6.32 -46.49
C LEU A 3 -16.84 6.84 -47.82
N ILE A 4 -15.60 6.49 -48.14
CA ILE A 4 -14.95 6.80 -49.42
C ILE A 4 -15.10 5.62 -50.38
N ASN A 5 -14.89 4.39 -49.88
CA ASN A 5 -14.96 3.19 -50.70
C ASN A 5 -16.38 2.92 -51.26
N ASN A 6 -17.42 3.16 -50.47
CA ASN A 6 -18.82 2.97 -50.88
C ASN A 6 -19.53 4.31 -51.05
N ASN A 7 -18.77 5.37 -51.33
CA ASN A 7 -19.34 6.69 -51.53
C ASN A 7 -20.32 6.68 -52.71
N PRO A 8 -21.52 7.28 -52.59
CA PRO A 8 -22.50 7.32 -53.67
C PRO A 8 -21.95 7.90 -54.98
N TYR A 9 -21.11 8.93 -54.92
CA TYR A 9 -20.50 9.54 -56.09
C TYR A 9 -19.48 8.61 -56.75
N ARG A 10 -18.73 7.82 -55.96
CA ARG A 10 -17.85 6.76 -56.46
C ARG A 10 -18.64 5.68 -57.19
N ILE A 11 -19.71 5.18 -56.56
CA ILE A 11 -20.56 4.14 -57.15
C ILE A 11 -21.22 4.64 -58.44
N ALA A 12 -21.72 5.88 -58.45
CA ALA A 12 -22.22 6.52 -59.67
C ALA A 12 -21.12 6.79 -60.72
N GLY A 13 -19.85 6.84 -60.30
CA GLY A 13 -18.69 7.04 -61.17
C GLY A 13 -18.58 8.47 -61.67
N ILE A 14 -18.79 9.45 -60.79
CA ILE A 14 -18.78 10.90 -61.06
C ILE A 14 -18.08 11.66 -59.94
N LEU A 15 -17.75 12.93 -60.19
CA LEU A 15 -17.33 13.87 -59.14
C LEU A 15 -18.52 14.39 -58.36
N SER A 16 -18.30 14.89 -57.14
CA SER A 16 -19.39 15.33 -56.28
C SER A 16 -20.07 16.63 -56.72
N ASN A 17 -19.38 17.45 -57.51
CA ASN A 17 -19.92 18.65 -58.15
C ASN A 17 -20.35 18.44 -59.62
N ALA A 18 -20.63 17.19 -60.02
CA ALA A 18 -21.12 16.91 -61.36
C ALA A 18 -22.47 17.60 -61.61
N THR A 19 -22.60 18.20 -62.79
CA THR A 19 -23.84 18.89 -63.19
C THR A 19 -25.00 17.90 -63.36
N THR A 20 -26.24 18.38 -63.25
CA THR A 20 -27.45 17.57 -63.48
C THR A 20 -27.43 16.87 -64.85
N LYS A 21 -26.83 17.51 -65.85
CA LYS A 21 -26.66 16.94 -67.20
C LYS A 21 -25.68 15.76 -67.21
N GLU A 22 -24.58 15.86 -66.46
CA GLU A 22 -23.60 14.78 -66.32
C GLU A 22 -24.16 13.61 -65.51
N LEU A 23 -24.91 13.92 -64.44
CA LEU A 23 -25.66 12.96 -63.64
C LEU A 23 -26.61 12.13 -64.51
N GLU A 24 -27.49 12.77 -65.28
CA GLU A 24 -28.47 12.08 -66.14
C GLU A 24 -27.79 11.31 -67.29
N LYS A 25 -26.73 11.87 -67.87
CA LYS A 25 -25.92 11.16 -68.89
C LYS A 25 -25.32 9.88 -68.32
N GLN A 26 -24.73 9.96 -67.12
CA GLN A 26 -24.10 8.82 -66.48
C GLN A 26 -25.14 7.76 -66.08
N LYS A 27 -26.27 8.19 -65.52
CA LYS A 27 -27.41 7.31 -65.21
C LYS A 27 -27.91 6.57 -66.44
N GLY A 28 -28.04 7.26 -67.59
CA GLY A 28 -28.38 6.65 -68.87
C GLY A 28 -27.33 5.64 -69.36
N LYS A 29 -26.04 5.98 -69.25
CA LYS A 29 -24.93 5.10 -69.62
C LYS A 29 -24.94 3.82 -68.78
N ILE A 30 -25.07 3.94 -67.46
CA ILE A 30 -25.09 2.78 -66.56
C ILE A 30 -26.27 1.86 -66.90
N LYS A 31 -27.48 2.40 -67.07
CA LYS A 31 -28.67 1.60 -67.46
C LYS A 31 -28.47 0.87 -68.78
N ALA A 32 -27.84 1.50 -69.77
CA ALA A 32 -27.57 0.88 -71.06
C ALA A 32 -26.56 -0.27 -70.96
N PHE A 33 -25.49 -0.10 -70.18
CA PHE A 33 -24.46 -1.13 -69.97
C PHE A 33 -24.97 -2.30 -69.13
N ALA A 34 -25.78 -2.03 -68.09
CA ALA A 34 -26.42 -3.05 -67.27
C ALA A 34 -27.34 -3.96 -68.09
N LYS A 35 -28.13 -3.40 -69.02
CA LYS A 35 -29.02 -4.17 -69.93
C LYS A 35 -28.29 -5.18 -70.82
N VAL A 36 -27.01 -4.94 -71.12
CA VAL A 36 -26.19 -5.83 -71.96
C VAL A 36 -25.19 -6.67 -71.15
N GLY A 37 -25.33 -6.71 -69.82
CA GLY A 37 -24.51 -7.53 -68.93
C GLY A 37 -23.02 -7.14 -68.89
N LYS A 38 -22.67 -5.89 -69.22
CA LYS A 38 -21.28 -5.40 -69.20
C LYS A 38 -21.03 -4.50 -67.99
N GLU A 39 -19.87 -4.65 -67.38
CA GLU A 39 -19.40 -3.73 -66.34
C GLU A 39 -19.05 -2.36 -66.93
N ILE A 40 -19.39 -1.31 -66.18
CA ILE A 40 -19.09 0.08 -66.54
C ILE A 40 -17.88 0.59 -65.75
N LYS A 41 -16.85 1.02 -66.50
CA LYS A 41 -15.71 1.75 -65.97
C LYS A 41 -15.94 3.26 -66.08
N SER A 42 -15.52 3.98 -65.06
CA SER A 42 -15.50 5.44 -65.01
C SER A 42 -14.05 5.96 -65.03
N ASP A 43 -13.86 7.16 -65.57
CA ASP A 43 -12.56 7.86 -65.54
C ASP A 43 -12.13 8.24 -64.11
N PHE A 44 -13.05 8.13 -63.14
CA PHE A 44 -12.79 8.37 -61.72
C PHE A 44 -12.60 7.08 -60.91
N ASP A 45 -12.45 5.93 -61.59
CA ASP A 45 -12.04 4.67 -60.97
C ASP A 45 -10.53 4.65 -60.73
N PHE A 46 -10.05 5.59 -59.91
CA PHE A 46 -8.63 5.72 -59.60
C PHE A 46 -8.09 4.43 -58.99
N GLN A 47 -6.89 4.03 -59.42
CA GLN A 47 -6.25 2.77 -59.00
C GLN A 47 -6.14 2.65 -57.46
N ILE A 48 -5.96 3.79 -56.79
CA ILE A 48 -5.81 3.95 -55.33
C ILE A 48 -7.00 3.37 -54.54
N LEU A 49 -8.19 3.34 -55.15
CA LEU A 49 -9.44 2.94 -54.50
C LEU A 49 -9.75 1.45 -54.67
N GLY A 50 -8.95 0.74 -55.48
CA GLY A 50 -9.21 -0.64 -55.86
C GLY A 50 -10.48 -0.83 -56.69
N ASN A 51 -10.90 -2.09 -56.82
CA ASN A 51 -12.04 -2.46 -57.65
C ASN A 51 -13.36 -2.03 -57.03
N ILE A 52 -14.34 -1.73 -57.89
CA ILE A 52 -15.70 -1.40 -57.50
C ILE A 52 -16.69 -2.22 -58.32
N ASN A 53 -17.69 -2.79 -57.66
CA ASN A 53 -18.78 -3.50 -58.33
C ASN A 53 -20.00 -2.57 -58.45
N ARG A 54 -20.43 -2.34 -59.69
CA ARG A 54 -21.59 -1.50 -60.00
C ARG A 54 -22.73 -2.35 -60.51
N THR A 55 -23.80 -2.44 -59.72
CA THR A 55 -25.07 -3.04 -60.14
C THR A 55 -26.08 -1.94 -60.43
N GLU A 56 -27.12 -2.23 -61.21
CA GLU A 56 -28.19 -1.26 -61.47
C GLU A 56 -28.85 -0.79 -60.16
N GLU A 57 -29.00 -1.70 -59.20
CA GLU A 57 -29.53 -1.43 -57.87
C GLU A 57 -28.59 -0.52 -57.07
N SER A 58 -27.30 -0.84 -56.96
CA SER A 58 -26.36 -0.06 -56.15
C SER A 58 -26.18 1.36 -56.68
N VAL A 59 -26.21 1.52 -58.01
CA VAL A 59 -26.16 2.83 -58.66
C VAL A 59 -27.45 3.61 -58.43
N SER A 60 -28.61 2.98 -58.57
CA SER A 60 -29.89 3.65 -58.34
C SER A 60 -30.01 4.12 -56.89
N GLN A 61 -29.63 3.28 -55.93
CA GLN A 61 -29.57 3.64 -54.52
C GLN A 61 -28.59 4.79 -54.25
N SER A 62 -27.44 4.79 -54.93
CA SER A 62 -26.45 5.87 -54.80
C SER A 62 -27.02 7.21 -55.24
N PHE A 63 -27.75 7.27 -56.36
CA PHE A 63 -28.42 8.51 -56.78
C PHE A 63 -29.48 8.97 -55.77
N SER A 64 -30.28 8.05 -55.22
CA SER A 64 -31.25 8.38 -54.17
C SER A 64 -30.58 8.94 -52.91
N ASN A 65 -29.42 8.38 -52.52
CA ASN A 65 -28.67 8.83 -51.34
C ASN A 65 -28.12 10.27 -51.49
N VAL A 66 -27.95 10.79 -52.71
CA VAL A 66 -27.46 12.16 -52.97
C VAL A 66 -28.54 13.08 -53.54
N GLU A 67 -29.80 12.81 -53.23
CA GLU A 67 -30.92 13.65 -53.65
C GLU A 67 -31.07 14.90 -52.76
N GLN A 68 -30.96 14.73 -51.44
CA GLN A 68 -31.10 15.80 -50.46
C GLN A 68 -29.81 16.63 -50.34
N ASN A 69 -29.93 17.96 -50.26
CA ASN A 69 -28.77 18.87 -50.21
C ASN A 69 -27.82 18.59 -49.02
N GLN A 70 -28.37 18.27 -47.85
CA GLN A 70 -27.55 17.89 -46.70
C GLN A 70 -26.72 16.65 -46.99
N ASP A 71 -27.29 15.63 -47.63
CA ASP A 71 -26.60 14.38 -47.94
C ASP A 71 -25.56 14.56 -49.04
N LYS A 72 -25.86 15.38 -50.05
CA LYS A 72 -24.88 15.81 -51.05
C LYS A 72 -23.63 16.37 -50.38
N VAL A 73 -23.78 17.31 -49.44
CA VAL A 73 -22.62 17.90 -48.73
C VAL A 73 -21.87 16.84 -47.92
N ASN A 74 -22.56 15.97 -47.16
CA ASN A 74 -21.90 14.94 -46.34
C ASN A 74 -21.08 13.98 -47.21
N TYR A 75 -21.69 13.42 -48.25
CA TYR A 75 -21.01 12.49 -49.14
C TYR A 75 -19.90 13.17 -49.94
N SER A 76 -20.05 14.46 -50.26
CA SER A 76 -19.02 15.26 -50.94
C SER A 76 -17.77 15.46 -50.08
N LEU A 77 -17.93 15.61 -48.77
CA LEU A 77 -16.82 15.68 -47.82
C LEU A 77 -16.01 14.38 -47.74
N PHE A 78 -16.50 13.28 -48.31
CA PHE A 78 -15.76 12.01 -48.43
C PHE A 78 -15.50 11.62 -49.89
N TRP A 79 -15.63 12.56 -50.82
CA TRP A 79 -15.37 12.30 -52.24
C TRP A 79 -14.62 13.46 -52.90
N PHE A 80 -14.30 13.30 -54.19
CA PHE A 80 -13.53 14.25 -54.96
C PHE A 80 -14.43 15.21 -55.75
N LEU A 81 -14.01 16.47 -55.90
CA LEU A 81 -14.64 17.48 -56.77
C LEU A 81 -13.62 18.21 -57.64
N ASN A 82 -14.07 18.76 -58.77
CA ASN A 82 -13.23 19.58 -59.65
C ASN A 82 -13.76 21.01 -59.71
N ALA A 83 -13.17 21.92 -58.93
CA ALA A 83 -13.57 23.33 -58.91
C ALA A 83 -12.42 24.30 -59.26
N SER A 84 -11.21 23.79 -59.52
CA SER A 84 -10.05 24.60 -59.85
C SER A 84 -9.17 23.94 -60.92
N PRO A 85 -8.32 24.71 -61.64
CA PRO A 85 -7.34 24.14 -62.55
C PRO A 85 -6.38 23.16 -61.86
N PHE A 86 -6.08 23.37 -60.57
CA PHE A 86 -5.23 22.47 -59.79
C PHE A 86 -5.86 21.09 -59.64
N ASP A 87 -7.18 21.02 -59.38
CA ASP A 87 -7.90 19.75 -59.28
C ASP A 87 -7.89 19.01 -60.61
N ASN A 88 -8.14 19.72 -61.72
CA ASN A 88 -8.11 19.12 -63.04
C ASN A 88 -6.73 18.50 -63.34
N THR A 89 -5.64 19.22 -63.06
CA THR A 89 -4.28 18.69 -63.25
C THR A 89 -4.01 17.48 -62.34
N ALA A 90 -4.41 17.54 -61.07
CA ALA A 90 -4.24 16.43 -60.14
C ALA A 90 -5.02 15.17 -60.59
N PHE A 91 -6.24 15.34 -61.11
CA PHE A 91 -7.03 14.21 -61.63
C PHE A 91 -6.40 13.56 -62.86
N GLU A 92 -5.75 14.31 -63.76
CA GLU A 92 -5.03 13.72 -64.89
C GLU A 92 -3.86 12.83 -64.42
N TYR A 93 -3.14 13.24 -63.37
CA TYR A 93 -2.12 12.38 -62.75
C TYR A 93 -2.73 11.14 -62.07
N LEU A 94 -3.83 11.28 -61.33
CA LEU A 94 -4.52 10.14 -60.71
C LEU A 94 -5.07 9.14 -61.73
N LYS A 95 -5.60 9.60 -62.87
CA LYS A 95 -6.05 8.73 -63.97
C LYS A 95 -4.92 7.89 -64.55
N ASN A 96 -3.71 8.45 -64.58
CA ASN A 96 -2.51 7.78 -65.05
C ASN A 96 -1.81 6.93 -63.98
N GLY A 97 -2.33 6.92 -62.74
CA GLY A 97 -1.75 6.16 -61.61
C GLY A 97 -0.59 6.87 -60.90
N ASP A 98 -0.34 8.14 -61.20
CA ASP A 98 0.71 8.93 -60.54
C ASP A 98 0.12 9.69 -59.33
N GLU A 99 0.02 8.98 -58.21
CA GLU A 99 -0.59 9.50 -56.99
C GLU A 99 0.27 10.60 -56.35
N GLU A 100 1.59 10.42 -56.34
CA GLU A 100 2.54 11.34 -55.70
C GLU A 100 2.45 12.72 -56.33
N LYS A 101 2.38 12.81 -57.66
CA LYS A 101 2.23 14.10 -58.35
C LYS A 101 0.89 14.77 -58.08
N ALA A 102 -0.19 14.00 -58.02
CA ALA A 102 -1.50 14.55 -57.69
C ALA A 102 -1.53 15.16 -56.28
N ILE A 103 -0.95 14.47 -55.31
CA ILE A 103 -0.81 14.96 -53.93
C ILE A 103 0.07 16.21 -53.90
N GLU A 104 1.22 16.22 -54.60
CA GLU A 104 2.14 17.36 -54.66
C GLU A 104 1.42 18.63 -55.16
N ILE A 105 0.51 18.49 -56.12
CA ILE A 105 -0.30 19.61 -56.64
C ILE A 105 -1.24 20.17 -55.56
N TRP A 106 -1.96 19.31 -54.84
CA TRP A 106 -2.87 19.77 -53.80
C TRP A 106 -2.12 20.31 -52.58
N GLU A 107 -1.02 19.68 -52.15
CA GLU A 107 -0.18 20.15 -51.05
C GLU A 107 0.39 21.55 -51.35
N LYS A 108 0.83 21.81 -52.59
CA LYS A 108 1.30 23.15 -53.01
C LYS A 108 0.30 24.28 -52.77
N VAL A 109 -1.00 24.00 -52.76
CA VAL A 109 -2.06 25.02 -52.58
C VAL A 109 -2.76 24.96 -51.23
N THR A 110 -2.41 24.00 -50.36
CA THR A 110 -3.06 23.76 -49.06
C THR A 110 -2.09 23.85 -47.88
N THR A 111 -0.88 23.31 -47.99
CA THR A 111 0.14 23.31 -46.92
C THR A 111 0.54 24.74 -46.56
N ASP A 112 0.47 25.06 -45.27
CA ASP A 112 0.74 26.40 -44.68
C ASP A 112 -0.05 27.54 -45.33
N LYS A 113 -1.20 27.24 -45.93
CA LYS A 113 -2.08 28.21 -46.59
C LYS A 113 -3.46 28.24 -45.95
N GLU A 114 -4.10 29.40 -45.99
CA GLU A 114 -5.50 29.53 -45.62
C GLU A 114 -6.42 29.12 -46.77
N VAL A 115 -7.61 28.65 -46.40
CA VAL A 115 -8.66 28.29 -47.36
C VAL A 115 -9.17 29.56 -48.03
N ASN A 116 -9.35 29.51 -49.34
CA ASN A 116 -9.86 30.58 -50.17
C ASN A 116 -10.63 30.02 -51.39
N SER A 117 -11.24 30.91 -52.17
CA SER A 117 -12.07 30.56 -53.32
C SER A 117 -11.34 29.81 -54.43
N LYS A 118 -10.00 29.77 -54.44
CA LYS A 118 -9.19 29.08 -55.46
C LYS A 118 -8.67 27.72 -55.01
N ASN A 119 -8.73 27.38 -53.72
CA ASN A 119 -8.15 26.15 -53.18
C ASN A 119 -9.08 25.34 -52.25
N PHE A 120 -10.32 25.79 -51.98
CA PHE A 120 -11.25 25.06 -51.10
C PHE A 120 -11.46 23.60 -51.54
N SER A 121 -11.55 23.34 -52.83
CA SER A 121 -11.68 21.99 -53.40
C SER A 121 -10.42 21.16 -53.20
N ALA A 122 -9.24 21.78 -53.26
CA ALA A 122 -7.97 21.10 -53.01
C ALA A 122 -7.85 20.63 -51.54
N PHE A 123 -8.33 21.41 -50.57
CA PHE A 123 -8.41 20.96 -49.16
C PHE A 123 -9.30 19.72 -49.02
N ASN A 124 -10.47 19.72 -49.67
CA ASN A 124 -11.36 18.57 -49.68
C ASN A 124 -10.69 17.35 -50.33
N ASN A 125 -10.13 17.51 -51.53
CA ASN A 125 -9.55 16.43 -52.30
C ASN A 125 -8.32 15.82 -51.62
N LEU A 126 -7.41 16.65 -51.12
CA LEU A 126 -6.26 16.20 -50.33
C LEU A 126 -6.72 15.46 -49.08
N GLY A 127 -7.71 15.99 -48.35
CA GLY A 127 -8.26 15.33 -47.18
C GLY A 127 -8.89 13.98 -47.52
N THR A 128 -9.63 13.87 -48.63
CA THR A 128 -10.21 12.61 -49.10
C THR A 128 -9.11 11.59 -49.39
N TYR A 129 -8.05 11.99 -50.10
CA TYR A 129 -6.91 11.12 -50.39
C TYR A 129 -6.20 10.66 -49.10
N LYS A 130 -5.85 11.60 -48.22
CA LYS A 130 -5.11 11.32 -46.98
C LYS A 130 -5.89 10.40 -46.03
N LEU A 131 -7.23 10.48 -46.01
CA LEU A 131 -8.11 9.58 -45.25
C LEU A 131 -8.15 8.13 -45.78
N LEU A 132 -7.70 7.87 -47.01
CA LEU A 132 -7.54 6.52 -47.56
C LEU A 132 -6.24 5.84 -47.08
N SER A 133 -5.28 6.62 -46.60
CA SER A 133 -3.99 6.11 -46.10
C SER A 133 -4.18 5.21 -44.87
N LYS A 134 -3.24 4.28 -44.67
CA LYS A 134 -3.11 3.50 -43.42
C LYS A 134 -2.18 4.18 -42.41
N ASN A 135 -1.50 5.25 -42.81
CA ASN A 135 -0.59 5.98 -41.95
C ASN A 135 -1.35 6.99 -41.08
N LYS A 136 -1.17 6.91 -39.75
CA LYS A 136 -1.80 7.83 -38.79
C LYS A 136 -1.49 9.31 -39.06
N SER A 137 -0.27 9.61 -39.54
CA SER A 137 0.14 10.99 -39.87
C SER A 137 -0.62 11.55 -41.07
N ASP A 138 -0.87 10.72 -42.09
CA ASP A 138 -1.67 11.11 -43.24
C ASP A 138 -3.11 11.30 -42.83
N ILE A 139 -3.70 10.33 -42.11
CA ILE A 139 -5.08 10.43 -41.63
C ILE A 139 -5.27 11.72 -40.81
N LYS A 140 -4.34 12.02 -39.88
CA LYS A 140 -4.34 13.26 -39.11
C LYS A 140 -4.36 14.50 -40.01
N SER A 141 -3.43 14.58 -40.97
CA SER A 141 -3.35 15.71 -41.92
C SER A 141 -4.62 15.82 -42.77
N GLY A 142 -5.24 14.69 -43.12
CA GLY A 142 -6.47 14.65 -43.88
C GLY A 142 -7.68 15.17 -43.09
N ILE A 143 -7.79 14.80 -41.81
CA ILE A 143 -8.81 15.32 -40.89
C ILE A 143 -8.63 16.82 -40.72
N GLU A 144 -7.39 17.28 -40.48
CA GLU A 144 -7.07 18.71 -40.34
C GLU A 144 -7.49 19.51 -41.58
N ALA A 145 -7.21 19.00 -42.79
CA ALA A 145 -7.63 19.66 -44.03
C ALA A 145 -9.16 19.78 -44.15
N LYS A 146 -9.91 18.74 -43.75
CA LYS A 146 -11.37 18.73 -43.79
C LYS A 146 -11.99 19.69 -42.78
N ILE A 147 -11.51 19.65 -41.54
CA ILE A 147 -11.99 20.54 -40.48
C ILE A 147 -11.65 22.00 -40.82
N LYS A 148 -10.43 22.27 -41.32
CA LYS A 148 -10.02 23.60 -41.77
C LYS A 148 -10.91 24.13 -42.90
N LEU A 149 -11.29 23.26 -43.85
CA LEU A 149 -12.26 23.62 -44.89
C LEU A 149 -13.61 24.01 -44.30
N ILE A 150 -14.20 23.17 -43.44
CA ILE A 150 -15.55 23.39 -42.85
C ILE A 150 -15.61 24.69 -42.04
N GLU A 151 -14.54 24.99 -41.30
CA GLU A 151 -14.48 26.17 -40.44
C GLU A 151 -14.25 27.47 -41.21
N SER A 152 -13.66 27.39 -42.41
CA SER A 152 -13.38 28.56 -43.23
C SER A 152 -14.63 29.28 -43.73
N ASP A 153 -14.50 30.55 -44.07
CA ASP A 153 -15.57 31.31 -44.74
C ASP A 153 -15.86 30.83 -46.15
N TYR A 154 -14.91 30.10 -46.75
CA TYR A 154 -15.04 29.53 -48.09
C TYR A 154 -15.68 28.13 -48.09
N PHE A 155 -16.13 27.63 -46.93
CA PHE A 155 -16.95 26.42 -46.88
C PHE A 155 -18.27 26.60 -47.63
N GLU A 156 -18.81 27.83 -47.64
CA GLU A 156 -20.01 28.15 -48.41
C GLU A 156 -19.79 27.91 -49.92
N ASN A 157 -18.61 28.26 -50.45
CA ASN A 157 -18.26 27.96 -51.84
C ASN A 157 -18.21 26.45 -52.11
N PHE A 158 -17.71 25.65 -51.16
CA PHE A 158 -17.76 24.20 -51.27
C PHE A 158 -19.21 23.70 -51.32
N VAL A 159 -20.06 24.17 -50.40
CA VAL A 159 -21.47 23.77 -50.30
C VAL A 159 -22.22 24.11 -51.58
N HIS A 160 -22.09 25.33 -52.11
CA HIS A 160 -22.75 25.73 -53.37
C HIS A 160 -22.17 25.05 -54.60
N SER A 161 -20.97 24.48 -54.53
CA SER A 161 -20.43 23.69 -55.62
C SER A 161 -21.05 22.29 -55.72
N VAL A 162 -21.63 21.76 -54.63
CA VAL A 162 -22.16 20.37 -54.58
C VAL A 162 -23.65 20.29 -54.29
N ALA A 163 -24.24 21.34 -53.73
CA ALA A 163 -25.65 21.48 -53.40
C ALA A 163 -26.24 22.74 -54.05
N ASP A 164 -27.56 22.93 -53.93
CA ASP A 164 -28.22 24.11 -54.50
C ASP A 164 -27.67 25.43 -53.92
N GLU A 165 -27.55 26.47 -54.76
CA GLU A 165 -26.99 27.79 -54.36
C GLU A 165 -27.77 28.47 -53.22
N THR A 166 -29.03 28.10 -53.01
CA THR A 166 -29.87 28.65 -51.91
C THR A 166 -29.72 27.88 -50.60
N TYR A 167 -28.98 26.76 -50.60
CA TYR A 167 -28.79 25.93 -49.42
C TYR A 167 -27.80 26.59 -48.46
N THR A 168 -28.20 26.67 -47.20
CA THR A 168 -27.38 27.21 -46.10
C THR A 168 -27.04 26.09 -45.12
N ILE A 169 -25.84 26.14 -44.56
CA ILE A 169 -25.34 25.10 -43.68
C ILE A 169 -24.83 25.66 -42.36
N ASP A 170 -25.09 24.94 -41.27
CA ASP A 170 -24.51 25.21 -39.97
C ASP A 170 -23.12 24.54 -39.91
N LYS A 171 -22.07 25.36 -40.00
CA LYS A 171 -20.67 24.89 -40.01
C LYS A 171 -20.34 24.03 -38.79
N GLN A 172 -20.83 24.40 -37.60
CA GLN A 172 -20.55 23.67 -36.38
C GLN A 172 -21.21 22.29 -36.42
N LYS A 173 -22.51 22.22 -36.73
CA LYS A 173 -23.21 20.93 -36.86
C LYS A 173 -22.61 20.06 -37.95
N GLN A 174 -22.15 20.66 -39.05
CA GLN A 174 -21.49 19.92 -40.12
C GLN A 174 -20.15 19.33 -39.67
N SER A 175 -19.36 20.09 -38.91
CA SER A 175 -18.12 19.60 -38.32
C SER A 175 -18.38 18.45 -37.33
N GLU A 176 -19.36 18.61 -36.44
CA GLU A 176 -19.78 17.57 -35.49
C GLU A 176 -20.23 16.28 -36.21
N LYS A 177 -20.97 16.42 -37.33
CA LYS A 177 -21.38 15.29 -38.17
C LYS A 177 -20.20 14.59 -38.83
N LEU A 178 -19.25 15.34 -39.40
CA LEU A 178 -18.03 14.77 -39.98
C LEU A 178 -17.25 13.98 -38.91
N ILE A 179 -17.10 14.55 -37.72
CA ILE A 179 -16.41 13.91 -36.61
C ILE A 179 -17.12 12.61 -36.22
N ASP A 180 -18.44 12.63 -36.02
CA ASP A 180 -19.19 11.43 -35.65
C ASP A 180 -19.08 10.32 -36.72
N GLU A 181 -19.12 10.68 -38.01
CA GLU A 181 -18.90 9.75 -39.11
C GLU A 181 -17.48 9.14 -39.07
N LEU A 182 -16.45 9.97 -38.87
CA LEU A 182 -15.06 9.49 -38.72
C LEU A 182 -14.88 8.59 -37.48
N LEU A 183 -15.45 8.97 -36.33
CA LEU A 183 -15.41 8.16 -35.11
C LEU A 183 -16.07 6.79 -35.33
N SER A 184 -17.18 6.75 -36.08
CA SER A 184 -17.84 5.49 -36.42
C SER A 184 -16.94 4.58 -37.27
N GLN A 185 -16.17 5.16 -38.20
CA GLN A 185 -15.23 4.42 -39.05
C GLN A 185 -14.02 3.92 -38.25
N PHE A 186 -13.54 4.71 -37.30
CA PHE A 186 -12.38 4.39 -36.45
C PHE A 186 -12.70 3.41 -35.33
N LYS A 187 -13.99 3.16 -35.06
CA LYS A 187 -14.44 2.18 -34.07
C LYS A 187 -13.79 0.81 -34.34
N ASN A 188 -13.20 0.23 -33.29
CA ASN A 188 -12.44 -1.03 -33.32
C ASN A 188 -11.12 -1.00 -34.10
N GLN A 189 -10.75 0.10 -34.76
CA GLN A 189 -9.47 0.24 -35.46
C GLN A 189 -8.41 0.95 -34.60
N TYR A 190 -8.85 1.94 -33.82
CA TYR A 190 -8.00 2.76 -32.97
C TYR A 190 -8.53 2.81 -31.55
N SER A 191 -7.62 2.92 -30.57
CA SER A 191 -8.01 3.23 -29.19
C SER A 191 -8.57 4.66 -29.08
N SER A 192 -9.27 4.99 -28.00
CA SER A 192 -9.74 6.38 -27.78
C SER A 192 -8.59 7.38 -27.74
N SER A 193 -7.46 7.00 -27.14
CA SER A 193 -6.24 7.83 -27.11
C SER A 193 -5.65 8.03 -28.50
N ASP A 194 -5.52 6.96 -29.30
CA ASP A 194 -5.04 7.07 -30.68
C ASP A 194 -5.97 7.95 -31.51
N THR A 195 -7.28 7.77 -31.33
CA THR A 195 -8.29 8.54 -32.06
C THR A 195 -8.15 10.02 -31.73
N MET A 196 -8.03 10.41 -30.45
CA MET A 196 -7.81 11.81 -30.08
C MET A 196 -6.53 12.41 -30.68
N GLN A 197 -5.45 11.63 -30.78
CA GLN A 197 -4.22 12.08 -31.44
C GLN A 197 -4.42 12.38 -32.93
N LEU A 198 -5.31 11.65 -33.62
CA LEU A 198 -5.64 11.92 -35.03
C LEU A 198 -6.29 13.29 -35.23
N PHE A 199 -6.94 13.85 -34.21
CA PHE A 199 -7.54 15.18 -34.27
C PHE A 199 -6.66 16.27 -33.68
N SER A 200 -5.48 15.95 -33.13
CA SER A 200 -4.70 16.87 -32.27
C SER A 200 -4.29 18.21 -32.89
N GLY A 201 -4.22 18.35 -34.22
CA GLY A 201 -4.00 19.65 -34.88
C GLY A 201 -5.27 20.39 -35.28
N CYS A 202 -6.45 19.87 -34.96
CA CYS A 202 -7.73 20.58 -35.08
C CYS A 202 -7.88 21.63 -33.97
N ASN A 203 -8.82 22.56 -34.17
CA ASN A 203 -9.04 23.66 -33.25
C ASN A 203 -9.61 23.24 -31.87
N GLY A 204 -9.71 24.21 -30.96
CA GLY A 204 -10.24 23.99 -29.60
C GLY A 204 -11.67 23.47 -29.56
N THR A 205 -12.55 23.89 -30.47
CA THR A 205 -13.96 23.45 -30.52
C THR A 205 -14.07 21.97 -30.87
N THR A 206 -13.31 21.51 -31.87
CA THR A 206 -13.22 20.09 -32.24
C THR A 206 -12.69 19.24 -31.09
N GLN A 207 -11.64 19.71 -30.43
CA GLN A 207 -11.07 19.04 -29.25
C GLN A 207 -12.06 18.94 -28.08
N GLN A 208 -12.85 19.99 -27.83
CA GLN A 208 -13.90 19.99 -26.81
C GLN A 208 -15.03 19.02 -27.13
N TYR A 209 -15.48 18.95 -28.38
CA TYR A 209 -16.53 18.02 -28.81
C TYR A 209 -16.06 16.56 -28.67
N LEU A 210 -14.84 16.25 -29.11
CA LEU A 210 -14.24 14.92 -28.95
C LEU A 210 -14.08 14.53 -27.48
N SER A 211 -13.52 15.42 -26.67
CA SER A 211 -13.37 15.20 -25.23
C SER A 211 -14.73 14.90 -24.57
N LYS A 212 -15.79 15.63 -24.94
CA LYS A 212 -17.16 15.34 -24.49
C LYS A 212 -17.61 13.93 -24.89
N LYS A 213 -17.47 13.55 -26.16
CA LYS A 213 -17.89 12.22 -26.65
C LYS A 213 -17.17 11.07 -25.95
N PHE A 214 -15.86 11.19 -25.72
CA PHE A 214 -15.07 10.14 -25.08
C PHE A 214 -15.22 10.09 -23.56
N THR A 215 -15.79 11.12 -22.93
CA THR A 215 -15.96 11.18 -21.47
C THR A 215 -17.37 10.79 -21.01
N GLU A 216 -18.40 10.92 -21.87
CA GLU A 216 -19.78 10.61 -21.52
C GLU A 216 -20.01 9.16 -21.07
N GLU A 217 -19.54 8.17 -21.84
CA GLU A 217 -19.74 6.75 -21.50
C GLU A 217 -19.00 6.34 -20.21
N PRO A 218 -17.70 6.65 -20.02
CA PRO A 218 -17.00 6.36 -18.76
C PRO A 218 -17.64 7.06 -17.56
N LEU A 219 -18.09 8.31 -17.70
CA LEU A 219 -18.79 9.04 -16.64
C LEU A 219 -20.07 8.31 -16.22
N HIS A 220 -20.94 8.00 -17.18
CA HIS A 220 -22.21 7.32 -16.92
C HIS A 220 -21.99 5.93 -16.30
N LYS A 221 -20.96 5.20 -16.74
CA LYS A 221 -20.60 3.88 -16.18
C LYS A 221 -20.19 3.99 -14.71
N ILE A 222 -19.34 4.95 -14.35
CA ILE A 222 -18.93 5.17 -12.95
C ILE A 222 -20.14 5.58 -12.10
N GLU A 223 -20.95 6.54 -12.56
CA GLU A 223 -22.16 7.00 -11.85
C GLU A 223 -23.14 5.84 -11.60
N SER A 224 -23.34 4.97 -12.59
CA SER A 224 -24.18 3.77 -12.46
C SER A 224 -23.61 2.76 -11.46
N GLN A 225 -22.29 2.55 -11.43
CA GLN A 225 -21.64 1.69 -10.44
C GLN A 225 -21.78 2.25 -9.02
N ILE A 226 -21.63 3.57 -8.84
CA ILE A 226 -21.84 4.26 -7.56
C ILE A 226 -23.27 4.05 -7.07
N GLU A 227 -24.28 4.28 -7.92
CA GLU A 227 -25.68 4.09 -7.53
C GLU A 227 -26.03 2.63 -7.25
N SER A 228 -25.46 1.68 -7.98
CA SER A 228 -25.58 0.24 -7.69
C SER A 228 -24.98 -0.10 -6.32
N CYS A 229 -23.80 0.43 -6.02
CA CYS A 229 -23.12 0.22 -4.73
C CYS A 229 -23.93 0.81 -3.57
N LYS A 230 -24.41 2.05 -3.70
CA LYS A 230 -25.29 2.72 -2.71
C LYS A 230 -26.48 1.86 -2.33
N LYS A 231 -27.17 1.28 -3.33
CA LYS A 231 -28.34 0.41 -3.10
C LYS A 231 -27.95 -0.86 -2.33
N LYS A 232 -26.84 -1.51 -2.71
CA LYS A 232 -26.36 -2.73 -2.05
C LYS A 232 -25.89 -2.49 -0.61
N ARG A 233 -25.09 -1.45 -0.39
CA ARG A 233 -24.63 -1.03 0.95
C ARG A 233 -25.80 -0.77 1.90
N LYS A 234 -26.80 0.01 1.44
CA LYS A 234 -27.99 0.31 2.26
C LYS A 234 -28.81 -0.93 2.59
N ALA A 235 -28.83 -1.93 1.72
CA ALA A 235 -29.54 -3.20 1.95
C ALA A 235 -28.78 -4.15 2.87
N SER A 236 -27.43 -4.14 2.85
CA SER A 236 -26.60 -5.01 3.66
C SER A 236 -25.29 -4.30 4.05
N LYS A 237 -25.28 -3.70 5.25
CA LYS A 237 -24.11 -2.99 5.78
C LYS A 237 -22.95 -3.92 6.12
N GLY A 238 -23.26 -5.15 6.59
CA GLY A 238 -22.24 -6.16 6.88
C GLY A 238 -21.39 -6.58 5.69
N ASN A 239 -21.89 -6.40 4.45
CA ASN A 239 -21.13 -6.69 3.22
C ASN A 239 -20.57 -5.42 2.56
N ALA A 240 -20.66 -4.25 3.23
CA ALA A 240 -20.28 -2.97 2.63
C ALA A 240 -18.79 -2.91 2.28
N TYR A 241 -17.93 -3.63 3.00
CA TYR A 241 -16.51 -3.78 2.67
C TYR A 241 -16.30 -4.31 1.24
N GLU A 242 -16.92 -5.45 0.92
CA GLU A 242 -16.80 -6.09 -0.40
C GLU A 242 -17.38 -5.22 -1.51
N TYR A 243 -18.50 -4.55 -1.23
CA TYR A 243 -19.13 -3.64 -2.19
C TYR A 243 -18.21 -2.45 -2.50
N GLY A 244 -17.54 -1.88 -1.50
CA GLY A 244 -16.58 -0.79 -1.67
C GLY A 244 -15.37 -1.19 -2.52
N LEU A 245 -14.78 -2.36 -2.25
CA LEU A 245 -13.67 -2.89 -3.06
C LEU A 245 -14.07 -3.17 -4.50
N LYS A 246 -15.25 -3.75 -4.71
CA LYS A 246 -15.78 -4.03 -6.05
C LYS A 246 -16.05 -2.74 -6.82
N LEU A 247 -16.61 -1.72 -6.17
CA LEU A 247 -16.84 -0.40 -6.76
C LEU A 247 -15.51 0.23 -7.22
N PHE A 248 -14.48 0.19 -6.37
CA PHE A 248 -13.16 0.70 -6.73
C PHE A 248 -12.57 -0.03 -7.93
N THR A 249 -12.57 -1.37 -7.89
CA THR A 249 -11.98 -2.22 -8.94
C THR A 249 -12.65 -1.99 -10.29
N ASN A 250 -14.00 -1.98 -10.30
CA ASN A 250 -14.78 -1.82 -11.53
C ASN A 250 -14.68 -0.41 -12.15
N SER A 251 -14.38 0.61 -11.35
CA SER A 251 -14.33 2.01 -11.80
C SER A 251 -12.92 2.48 -12.15
N LYS A 252 -11.89 1.67 -11.86
CA LYS A 252 -10.48 2.08 -11.95
C LYS A 252 -10.04 2.46 -13.37
N GLU A 253 -10.40 1.64 -14.36
CA GLU A 253 -10.02 1.86 -15.76
C GLU A 253 -10.70 3.11 -16.33
N ASP A 254 -12.02 3.21 -16.13
CA ASP A 254 -12.82 4.35 -16.59
C ASP A 254 -12.35 5.66 -15.92
N LEU A 255 -12.07 5.65 -14.62
CA LEU A 255 -11.56 6.82 -13.91
C LEU A 255 -10.17 7.22 -14.41
N SER A 256 -9.30 6.24 -14.70
CA SER A 256 -7.96 6.52 -15.25
C SER A 256 -8.04 7.13 -16.65
N LEU A 257 -8.97 6.66 -17.49
CA LEU A 257 -9.24 7.26 -18.79
C LEU A 257 -9.74 8.70 -18.64
N LEU A 258 -10.74 8.94 -17.78
CA LEU A 258 -11.23 10.30 -17.54
C LEU A 258 -10.12 11.24 -17.04
N LYS A 259 -9.22 10.74 -16.17
CA LYS A 259 -8.07 11.50 -15.67
C LYS A 259 -7.12 11.90 -16.78
N SER A 260 -6.84 11.02 -17.75
CA SER A 260 -5.93 11.32 -18.86
C SER A 260 -6.55 12.28 -19.87
N LEU A 261 -7.86 12.22 -20.07
CA LEU A 261 -8.58 13.06 -21.04
C LEU A 261 -8.87 14.47 -20.52
N LEU A 262 -9.26 14.60 -19.24
CA LEU A 262 -9.73 15.86 -18.65
C LEU A 262 -8.67 16.52 -17.76
N GLY A 263 -7.75 15.74 -17.20
CA GLY A 263 -6.83 16.21 -16.16
C GLY A 263 -7.51 16.34 -14.79
N THR A 264 -6.68 16.48 -13.74
CA THR A 264 -7.16 16.51 -12.35
C THR A 264 -7.82 17.82 -11.93
N SER A 265 -7.59 18.90 -12.67
CA SER A 265 -8.17 20.23 -12.41
C SER A 265 -9.57 20.41 -13.00
N ASP A 266 -10.00 19.53 -13.91
CA ASP A 266 -11.31 19.61 -14.54
C ASP A 266 -12.44 19.34 -13.54
N LEU A 267 -13.52 20.13 -13.64
CA LEU A 267 -14.64 20.08 -12.70
C LEU A 267 -15.43 18.77 -12.80
N LYS A 268 -15.58 18.18 -14.00
CA LYS A 268 -16.30 16.91 -14.18
C LYS A 268 -15.49 15.77 -13.60
N TYR A 269 -14.18 15.72 -13.90
CA TYR A 269 -13.30 14.72 -13.31
C TYR A 269 -13.28 14.81 -11.78
N LYS A 270 -13.08 16.02 -11.24
CA LYS A 270 -13.10 16.25 -9.80
C LYS A 270 -14.41 15.79 -9.17
N SER A 271 -15.56 16.13 -9.77
CA SER A 271 -16.87 15.73 -9.29
C SER A 271 -17.03 14.21 -9.22
N VAL A 272 -16.76 13.49 -10.31
CA VAL A 272 -16.95 12.03 -10.35
C VAL A 272 -15.95 11.29 -9.44
N ALA A 273 -14.71 11.77 -9.35
CA ALA A 273 -13.70 11.21 -8.45
C ALA A 273 -14.11 11.39 -6.98
N ASP A 274 -14.57 12.59 -6.60
CA ASP A 274 -15.03 12.88 -5.25
C ASP A 274 -16.32 12.11 -4.90
N GLN A 275 -17.24 11.92 -5.85
CA GLN A 275 -18.43 11.08 -5.64
C GLN A 275 -18.07 9.61 -5.42
N LEU A 276 -17.16 9.07 -6.23
CA LEU A 276 -16.64 7.71 -6.09
C LEU A 276 -15.95 7.52 -4.74
N ALA A 277 -15.06 8.44 -4.37
CA ALA A 277 -14.36 8.42 -3.08
C ALA A 277 -15.34 8.48 -1.90
N ASN A 278 -16.35 9.35 -1.97
CA ASN A 278 -17.38 9.44 -0.92
C ASN A 278 -18.14 8.13 -0.72
N GLU A 279 -18.51 7.44 -1.79
CA GLU A 279 -19.25 6.18 -1.65
C GLU A 279 -18.37 5.05 -1.10
N ILE A 280 -17.11 4.94 -1.55
CA ILE A 280 -16.14 3.98 -1.00
C ILE A 280 -15.90 4.26 0.49
N MET A 281 -15.75 5.52 0.87
CA MET A 281 -15.61 5.94 2.26
C MET A 281 -16.84 5.59 3.08
N GLN A 282 -18.05 5.83 2.54
CA GLN A 282 -19.30 5.50 3.22
C GLN A 282 -19.48 3.97 3.39
N CYS A 283 -19.01 3.15 2.46
CA CYS A 283 -18.90 1.71 2.64
C CYS A 283 -18.04 1.34 3.87
N GLY A 284 -16.89 2.00 4.04
CA GLY A 284 -16.03 1.78 5.19
C GLY A 284 -16.68 2.17 6.51
N ILE A 285 -17.38 3.31 6.56
CA ILE A 285 -18.10 3.80 7.74
C ILE A 285 -19.24 2.85 8.12
N ASP A 286 -20.08 2.48 7.16
CA ASP A 286 -21.25 1.62 7.43
C ASP A 286 -20.82 0.21 7.85
N TYR A 287 -19.77 -0.34 7.23
CA TYR A 287 -19.18 -1.62 7.62
C TYR A 287 -18.66 -1.58 9.05
N PHE A 288 -17.89 -0.53 9.38
CA PHE A 288 -17.34 -0.33 10.72
C PHE A 288 -18.44 -0.29 11.79
N ASN A 289 -19.47 0.53 11.58
CA ASN A 289 -20.56 0.69 12.55
C ASN A 289 -21.33 -0.63 12.75
N GLU A 290 -21.64 -1.34 11.67
CA GLU A 290 -22.34 -2.63 11.74
C GLU A 290 -21.52 -3.69 12.49
N CYS A 291 -20.21 -3.79 12.22
CA CYS A 291 -19.35 -4.75 12.90
C CYS A 291 -19.13 -4.39 14.38
N GLN A 292 -19.08 -3.09 14.70
CA GLN A 292 -18.96 -2.61 16.07
C GLN A 292 -20.22 -2.94 16.90
N GLU A 293 -21.41 -2.77 16.33
CA GLU A 293 -22.69 -3.10 17.01
C GLU A 293 -22.84 -4.60 17.26
N ASN A 294 -22.31 -5.44 16.37
CA ASN A 294 -22.46 -6.90 16.42
C ASN A 294 -21.30 -7.65 17.10
N ASP A 295 -20.33 -6.95 17.72
CA ASP A 295 -19.08 -7.48 18.32
C ASP A 295 -18.40 -8.56 17.44
N SER A 296 -18.30 -8.29 16.13
CA SER A 296 -17.68 -9.21 15.18
C SER A 296 -16.18 -9.39 15.48
N ASN A 297 -15.68 -10.61 15.34
CA ASN A 297 -14.28 -10.99 15.61
C ASN A 297 -13.32 -10.66 14.44
N ASP A 298 -13.83 -10.03 13.38
CA ASP A 298 -13.06 -9.63 12.20
C ASP A 298 -12.21 -8.37 12.46
N ASP A 299 -11.13 -8.19 11.70
CA ASP A 299 -10.30 -6.97 11.71
C ASP A 299 -11.01 -5.81 10.96
N TYR A 300 -12.23 -5.49 11.39
CA TYR A 300 -13.12 -4.52 10.76
C TYR A 300 -12.54 -3.10 10.78
N LEU A 301 -11.71 -2.79 11.78
CA LEU A 301 -10.94 -1.55 11.84
C LEU A 301 -9.99 -1.45 10.65
N LYS A 302 -9.20 -2.50 10.36
CA LYS A 302 -8.28 -2.51 9.22
C LYS A 302 -9.01 -2.45 7.88
N GLN A 303 -10.11 -3.18 7.73
CA GLN A 303 -10.91 -3.18 6.51
C GLN A 303 -11.56 -1.80 6.25
N ALA A 304 -12.11 -1.18 7.29
CA ALA A 304 -12.61 0.19 7.20
C ALA A 304 -11.48 1.18 6.86
N GLN A 305 -10.29 1.03 7.47
CA GLN A 305 -9.12 1.85 7.14
C GLN A 305 -8.68 1.68 5.69
N GLU A 306 -8.72 0.45 5.15
CA GLU A 306 -8.37 0.17 3.75
C GLU A 306 -9.28 0.92 2.77
N LEU A 307 -10.60 0.88 2.99
CA LEU A 307 -11.55 1.64 2.17
C LEU A 307 -11.34 3.15 2.29
N ASN A 308 -11.10 3.67 3.49
CA ASN A 308 -10.84 5.10 3.68
C ASN A 308 -9.52 5.55 3.03
N LYS A 309 -8.46 4.73 3.07
CA LYS A 309 -7.20 4.99 2.35
C LYS A 309 -7.40 4.95 0.84
N THR A 310 -8.21 4.02 0.36
CA THR A 310 -8.59 3.94 -1.06
C THR A 310 -9.34 5.20 -1.49
N ALA A 311 -10.34 5.63 -0.72
CA ALA A 311 -11.08 6.87 -0.96
C ALA A 311 -10.15 8.10 -0.99
N LEU A 312 -9.21 8.20 -0.04
CA LEU A 312 -8.23 9.28 0.01
C LEU A 312 -7.34 9.34 -1.24
N SER A 313 -6.99 8.18 -1.82
CA SER A 313 -6.16 8.11 -3.04
C SER A 313 -6.90 8.57 -4.31
N ILE A 314 -8.23 8.53 -4.30
CA ILE A 314 -9.11 8.91 -5.41
C ILE A 314 -9.53 10.37 -5.27
N ALA A 315 -9.80 10.83 -4.05
CA ALA A 315 -10.35 12.15 -3.78
C ALA A 315 -9.45 13.28 -4.28
N VAL A 316 -10.05 14.25 -4.96
CA VAL A 316 -9.38 15.42 -5.54
C VAL A 316 -9.73 16.66 -4.72
N GLY A 317 -11.00 16.83 -4.36
CA GLY A 317 -11.49 17.97 -3.59
C GLY A 317 -10.99 17.96 -2.15
N LYS A 318 -10.60 19.15 -1.67
CA LYS A 318 -10.08 19.35 -0.30
C LYS A 318 -11.04 18.78 0.75
N LEU A 319 -12.35 19.08 0.65
CA LEU A 319 -13.35 18.61 1.62
C LEU A 319 -13.41 17.08 1.75
N VAL A 320 -13.38 16.35 0.62
CA VAL A 320 -13.45 14.88 0.63
C VAL A 320 -12.14 14.29 1.13
N ARG A 321 -11.00 14.87 0.75
CA ARG A 321 -9.69 14.46 1.26
C ARG A 321 -9.56 14.65 2.76
N ASP A 322 -9.99 15.81 3.27
CA ASP A 322 -9.94 16.11 4.70
C ASP A 322 -10.87 15.17 5.46
N ARG A 323 -12.10 14.95 4.99
CA ARG A 323 -13.01 13.95 5.57
C ARG A 323 -12.43 12.54 5.60
N ALA A 324 -11.78 12.09 4.52
CA ALA A 324 -11.14 10.77 4.48
C ALA A 324 -9.97 10.67 5.48
N LYS A 325 -9.17 11.73 5.64
CA LYS A 325 -8.12 11.78 6.66
C LYS A 325 -8.69 11.73 8.07
N ASP A 326 -9.75 12.47 8.35
CA ASP A 326 -10.40 12.51 9.66
C ASP A 326 -10.93 11.12 10.05
N HIS A 327 -11.55 10.40 9.11
CA HIS A 327 -11.98 9.03 9.33
C HIS A 327 -10.79 8.08 9.54
N ILE A 328 -9.69 8.22 8.80
CA ILE A 328 -8.47 7.43 9.03
C ILE A 328 -7.91 7.69 10.43
N SER A 329 -7.80 8.96 10.84
CA SER A 329 -7.31 9.36 12.17
C SER A 329 -8.19 8.79 13.27
N THR A 330 -9.52 8.89 13.12
CA THR A 330 -10.47 8.32 14.08
C THR A 330 -10.27 6.81 14.22
N LEU A 331 -10.15 6.08 13.11
CA LEU A 331 -9.92 4.63 13.14
C LEU A 331 -8.55 4.27 13.74
N GLU A 332 -7.53 5.10 13.55
CA GLU A 332 -6.20 4.93 14.18
C GLU A 332 -6.26 5.16 15.70
N GLU A 333 -6.95 6.20 16.15
CA GLU A 333 -7.17 6.46 17.59
C GLU A 333 -7.95 5.32 18.25
N MET A 334 -8.97 4.79 17.57
CA MET A 334 -9.74 3.65 18.05
C MET A 334 -8.90 2.38 18.18
N LYS A 335 -7.88 2.20 17.33
CA LYS A 335 -6.95 1.07 17.42
C LYS A 335 -6.05 1.15 18.66
N ASP A 336 -5.73 2.35 19.11
CA ASP A 336 -4.87 2.57 20.29
C ASP A 336 -5.69 2.78 21.57
N ARG A 337 -7.03 2.69 21.50
CA ARG A 337 -7.92 2.97 22.62
C ARG A 337 -7.62 2.09 23.83
N GLU A 338 -7.45 0.78 23.62
CA GLU A 338 -7.24 -0.16 24.72
C GLU A 338 -5.92 0.08 25.45
N VAL A 339 -4.83 0.38 24.73
CA VAL A 339 -3.55 0.71 25.36
C VAL A 339 -3.61 2.04 26.09
N ASN A 340 -4.27 3.06 25.52
CA ASN A 340 -4.41 4.36 26.16
C ASN A 340 -5.30 4.29 27.41
N GLN A 341 -6.40 3.53 27.37
CA GLN A 341 -7.27 3.31 28.53
C GLN A 341 -6.54 2.56 29.65
N ALA A 342 -5.74 1.56 29.29
CA ALA A 342 -4.91 0.81 30.22
C ALA A 342 -3.85 1.71 30.89
N ILE A 343 -3.11 2.49 30.10
CA ILE A 343 -2.13 3.47 30.61
C ILE A 343 -2.80 4.49 31.52
N ALA A 344 -3.93 5.08 31.09
CA ALA A 344 -4.64 6.08 31.89
C ALA A 344 -5.10 5.53 33.25
N LEU A 345 -5.64 4.30 33.28
CA LEU A 345 -5.99 3.63 34.54
C LEU A 345 -4.74 3.46 35.42
N LEU A 346 -3.70 2.82 34.90
CA LEU A 346 -2.51 2.52 35.69
C LEU A 346 -1.81 3.79 36.20
N GLN A 347 -1.72 4.82 35.36
CA GLN A 347 -1.16 6.12 35.73
C GLN A 347 -2.00 6.79 36.82
N SER A 348 -3.34 6.75 36.71
CA SER A 348 -4.20 7.32 37.76
C SER A 348 -4.02 6.65 39.13
N VAL A 349 -3.77 5.33 39.14
CA VAL A 349 -3.48 4.58 40.37
C VAL A 349 -2.13 4.98 40.94
N LYS A 350 -1.11 5.09 40.08
CA LYS A 350 0.22 5.57 40.46
C LYS A 350 0.17 6.98 41.06
N ASP A 351 -0.48 7.91 40.38
CA ASP A 351 -0.62 9.31 40.84
C ASP A 351 -1.31 9.39 42.20
N ALA A 352 -2.38 8.61 42.40
CA ALA A 352 -3.09 8.56 43.68
C ALA A 352 -2.19 8.05 44.82
N TYR A 353 -1.41 7.00 44.55
CA TYR A 353 -0.46 6.46 45.52
C TYR A 353 0.66 7.45 45.84
N GLU A 354 1.32 8.01 44.83
CA GLU A 354 2.43 8.97 45.00
C GLU A 354 1.97 10.26 45.70
N THR A 355 0.74 10.71 45.41
CA THR A 355 0.12 11.84 46.12
C THR A 355 -0.09 11.54 47.59
N ASN A 356 -0.59 10.34 47.93
CA ASN A 356 -0.79 9.93 49.31
C ASN A 356 0.54 9.73 50.04
N GLU A 357 1.53 9.13 49.38
CA GLU A 357 2.89 9.00 49.89
C GLU A 357 3.49 10.37 50.23
N ALA A 358 3.45 11.31 49.29
CA ALA A 358 3.97 12.67 49.50
C ALA A 358 3.26 13.37 50.67
N ASN A 359 1.94 13.22 50.80
CA ASN A 359 1.17 13.77 51.91
C ASN A 359 1.55 13.16 53.26
N ILE A 360 1.67 11.83 53.34
CA ILE A 360 2.08 11.13 54.57
C ILE A 360 3.50 11.55 54.96
N ARG A 361 4.43 11.57 54.00
CA ARG A 361 5.82 12.00 54.25
C ARG A 361 5.88 13.45 54.71
N ARG A 362 5.09 14.35 54.13
CA ARG A 362 4.97 15.75 54.57
C ARG A 362 4.45 15.85 56.00
N GLN A 363 3.40 15.11 56.35
CA GLN A 363 2.88 15.07 57.73
C GLN A 363 3.93 14.59 58.73
N ILE A 364 4.76 13.61 58.35
CA ILE A 364 5.87 13.14 59.18
C ILE A 364 6.93 14.22 59.39
N GLU A 365 7.29 14.98 58.35
CA GLU A 365 8.21 16.11 58.50
C GLU A 365 7.63 17.24 59.36
N GLU A 366 6.34 17.55 59.21
CA GLU A 366 5.65 18.51 60.07
C GLU A 366 5.62 18.05 61.54
N LEU A 367 5.38 16.77 61.80
CA LEU A 367 5.45 16.19 63.14
C LEU A 367 6.85 16.32 63.74
N LYS A 368 7.92 16.04 62.99
CA LYS A 368 9.31 16.25 63.46
C LYS A 368 9.59 17.71 63.81
N GLN A 369 8.99 18.64 63.07
CA GLN A 369 9.20 20.07 63.28
C GLN A 369 8.35 20.65 64.42
N ASN A 370 7.23 20.03 64.79
CA ASN A 370 6.29 20.62 65.75
C ASN A 370 6.24 19.86 67.08
N ASP A 371 6.58 18.56 67.11
CA ASP A 371 6.59 17.76 68.33
C ASP A 371 7.91 17.96 69.11
N ILE A 372 7.78 18.54 70.31
CA ILE A 372 8.90 18.87 71.18
C ILE A 372 9.63 17.60 71.66
N GLU A 373 8.91 16.50 71.92
CA GLU A 373 9.51 15.25 72.40
C GLU A 373 10.29 14.53 71.30
N LEU A 374 9.84 14.61 70.04
CA LEU A 374 10.63 14.15 68.89
C LEU A 374 11.89 15.00 68.69
N LYS A 375 11.81 16.34 68.83
CA LYS A 375 12.97 17.24 68.70
C LYS A 375 14.07 16.97 69.73
N PHE A 376 13.68 16.73 70.98
CA PHE A 376 14.60 16.46 72.08
C PHE A 376 15.02 14.98 72.17
N GLY A 377 14.60 14.13 71.22
CA GLY A 377 15.00 12.71 71.15
C GLY A 377 14.37 11.82 72.23
N LEU A 378 13.26 12.26 72.83
CA LEU A 378 12.51 11.52 73.85
C LEU A 378 11.51 10.52 73.23
N LYS A 379 11.15 10.74 71.96
CA LYS A 379 10.34 9.82 71.13
C LYS A 379 11.02 9.57 69.79
N THR A 380 10.66 8.46 69.14
CA THR A 380 11.13 8.10 67.80
C THR A 380 9.97 7.74 66.89
N ILE A 381 10.11 8.04 65.59
CA ILE A 381 9.12 7.67 64.57
C ILE A 381 9.31 6.20 64.19
N ASN A 382 8.22 5.43 64.20
CA ASN A 382 8.21 4.08 63.67
C ASN A 382 8.09 4.13 62.13
N TYR A 383 9.24 4.17 61.44
CA TYR A 383 9.27 4.21 59.98
C TYR A 383 8.67 2.96 59.32
N SER A 384 8.69 1.79 59.98
CA SER A 384 8.00 0.60 59.44
C SER A 384 6.51 0.85 59.34
N ALA A 385 5.89 1.45 60.36
CA ALA A 385 4.47 1.78 60.34
C ALA A 385 4.14 2.89 59.33
N VAL A 386 5.08 3.81 59.08
CA VAL A 386 4.93 4.83 58.02
C VAL A 386 4.91 4.16 56.64
N GLU A 387 5.86 3.27 56.35
CA GLU A 387 5.89 2.54 55.08
C GLU A 387 4.67 1.61 54.92
N ASP A 388 4.20 0.99 56.00
CA ASP A 388 2.94 0.23 55.98
C ASP A 388 1.73 1.13 55.69
N ASN A 389 1.65 2.32 56.29
CA ASN A 389 0.59 3.29 55.99
C ASN A 389 0.64 3.77 54.53
N ILE A 390 1.83 4.01 53.99
CA ILE A 390 2.01 4.39 52.58
C ILE A 390 1.54 3.25 51.67
N ARG A 391 1.95 2.00 51.95
CA ARG A 391 1.51 0.82 51.20
C ARG A 391 0.00 0.60 51.26
N ASN A 392 -0.64 0.92 52.38
CA ASN A 392 -2.09 0.82 52.56
C ASN A 392 -2.85 2.11 52.22
N SER A 393 -2.20 3.09 51.60
CA SER A 393 -2.76 4.44 51.43
C SER A 393 -3.88 4.53 50.39
N ILE A 394 -4.06 3.53 49.53
CA ILE A 394 -5.12 3.49 48.52
C ILE A 394 -5.98 2.23 48.68
N ASP A 395 -7.21 2.28 48.16
CA ASP A 395 -8.13 1.15 48.15
C ASP A 395 -7.72 0.13 47.07
N TRP A 396 -6.82 -0.76 47.44
CA TRP A 396 -6.32 -1.82 46.57
C TRP A 396 -7.41 -2.81 46.12
N SER A 397 -8.49 -2.97 46.89
CA SER A 397 -9.61 -3.83 46.48
C SER A 397 -10.31 -3.23 45.27
N LYS A 398 -10.61 -1.94 45.32
CA LYS A 398 -11.19 -1.21 44.19
C LYS A 398 -10.26 -1.12 42.99
N VAL A 399 -8.96 -0.92 43.21
CA VAL A 399 -7.95 -0.99 42.14
C VAL A 399 -8.01 -2.36 41.44
N ASN A 400 -8.05 -3.46 42.21
CA ASN A 400 -8.11 -4.81 41.64
C ASN A 400 -9.38 -5.07 40.81
N GLU A 401 -10.52 -4.51 41.19
CA GLU A 401 -11.75 -4.56 40.38
C GLU A 401 -11.56 -3.83 39.05
N LEU A 402 -11.09 -2.58 39.09
CA LEU A 402 -10.84 -1.78 37.89
C LEU A 402 -9.83 -2.43 36.94
N LEU A 403 -8.77 -3.04 37.48
CA LEU A 403 -7.78 -3.76 36.68
C LEU A 403 -8.41 -4.94 35.94
N ARG A 404 -9.31 -5.70 36.58
CA ARG A 404 -9.99 -6.85 35.92
C ARG A 404 -10.93 -6.40 34.82
N ASP A 405 -11.59 -5.27 35.00
CA ASP A 405 -12.53 -4.72 34.02
C ASP A 405 -11.82 -4.14 32.80
N VAL A 406 -10.70 -3.45 33.00
CA VAL A 406 -9.95 -2.79 31.90
C VAL A 406 -8.94 -3.73 31.24
N LEU A 407 -8.22 -4.55 32.01
CA LEU A 407 -7.14 -5.42 31.51
C LEU A 407 -7.62 -6.86 31.31
N THR A 408 -8.72 -7.02 30.58
CA THR A 408 -9.22 -8.33 30.14
C THR A 408 -8.26 -9.00 29.15
N ASP A 409 -8.36 -10.33 29.00
CA ASP A 409 -7.55 -11.08 28.02
C ASP A 409 -7.66 -10.50 26.59
N LYS A 410 -8.87 -10.09 26.18
CA LYS A 410 -9.15 -9.44 24.88
C LYS A 410 -8.38 -8.12 24.75
N ASN A 411 -8.39 -7.29 25.79
CA ASN A 411 -7.70 -6.00 25.77
C ASN A 411 -6.17 -6.17 25.83
N LEU A 412 -5.66 -7.11 26.63
CA LEU A 412 -4.23 -7.42 26.68
C LEU A 412 -3.71 -7.89 25.31
N GLN A 413 -4.51 -8.66 24.56
CA GLN A 413 -4.16 -9.05 23.20
C GLN A 413 -4.08 -7.83 22.27
N LYS A 414 -5.09 -6.95 22.29
CA LYS A 414 -5.10 -5.71 21.50
C LYS A 414 -3.91 -4.80 21.84
N ILE A 415 -3.56 -4.68 23.12
CA ILE A 415 -2.38 -3.93 23.58
C ILE A 415 -1.10 -4.54 22.99
N LYS A 416 -0.99 -5.88 22.95
CA LYS A 416 0.17 -6.56 22.34
C LYS A 416 0.29 -6.27 20.84
N GLU A 417 -0.84 -6.24 20.15
CA GLU A 417 -0.94 -5.97 18.71
C GLU A 417 -0.80 -4.47 18.36
N CYS A 418 -0.76 -3.58 19.36
CA CYS A 418 -0.53 -2.17 19.16
C CYS A 418 0.83 -1.91 18.49
N ASN A 419 0.82 -0.99 17.53
CA ASN A 419 2.00 -0.63 16.74
C ASN A 419 2.88 0.43 17.42
N LYS A 420 2.41 1.08 18.51
CA LYS A 420 3.14 2.13 19.23
C LYS A 420 4.05 1.51 20.28
N THR A 421 5.33 1.37 19.96
CA THR A 421 6.33 0.77 20.86
C THR A 421 6.46 1.55 22.16
N GLU A 422 6.42 2.89 22.11
CA GLU A 422 6.53 3.77 23.28
C GLU A 422 5.38 3.52 24.25
N ALA A 423 4.14 3.47 23.75
CA ALA A 423 2.95 3.20 24.57
C ALA A 423 3.01 1.80 25.21
N LYS A 424 3.49 0.79 24.48
CA LYS A 424 3.65 -0.57 25.04
C LYS A 424 4.70 -0.62 26.16
N ASN A 425 5.78 0.16 26.02
CA ASN A 425 6.82 0.27 27.05
C ASN A 425 6.28 1.00 28.29
N GLU A 426 5.58 2.12 28.12
CA GLU A 426 4.94 2.86 29.22
C GLU A 426 3.93 1.98 29.97
N PHE A 427 3.05 1.28 29.24
CA PHE A 427 2.13 0.30 29.81
C PHE A 427 2.87 -0.77 30.64
N TRP A 428 3.98 -1.30 30.13
CA TRP A 428 4.78 -2.29 30.82
C TRP A 428 5.43 -1.76 32.10
N GLU A 429 6.01 -0.56 32.05
CA GLU A 429 6.63 0.10 33.19
C GLU A 429 5.62 0.36 34.31
N LEU A 430 4.42 0.83 33.96
CA LEU A 430 3.34 1.06 34.91
C LEU A 430 2.84 -0.24 35.55
N MET A 431 2.74 -1.35 34.79
CA MET A 431 2.39 -2.65 35.37
C MET A 431 3.42 -3.14 36.39
N ASN A 432 4.72 -3.02 36.09
CA ASN A 432 5.77 -3.42 37.03
C ASN A 432 5.78 -2.52 38.26
N TRP A 433 5.65 -1.21 38.08
CA TRP A 433 5.54 -0.28 39.20
C TRP A 433 4.38 -0.68 40.13
N LEU A 434 3.23 -1.05 39.57
CA LEU A 434 2.09 -1.49 40.37
C LEU A 434 2.32 -2.85 41.05
N GLU A 435 3.01 -3.78 40.39
CA GLU A 435 3.43 -5.06 40.98
C GLU A 435 4.31 -4.83 42.21
N ASP A 436 5.25 -3.88 42.15
CA ASP A 436 6.21 -3.57 43.22
C ASP A 436 5.58 -2.85 44.43
N HIS A 437 4.55 -2.03 44.21
CA HIS A 437 3.95 -1.17 45.25
C HIS A 437 2.68 -1.74 45.89
N SER A 438 2.08 -2.78 45.30
CA SER A 438 0.80 -3.35 45.76
C SER A 438 0.92 -4.30 46.96
N LEU A 439 -0.13 -4.35 47.78
CA LEU A 439 -0.24 -5.25 48.93
C LEU A 439 -0.53 -6.69 48.44
N LYS A 440 0.52 -7.51 48.29
CA LYS A 440 0.45 -8.92 47.83
C LYS A 440 -0.43 -9.09 46.58
N SER A 441 0.16 -8.73 45.44
CA SER A 441 -0.38 -8.93 44.10
C SER A 441 -0.66 -10.41 43.77
N SER A 442 -1.93 -10.81 43.75
CA SER A 442 -2.37 -11.92 42.89
C SER A 442 -2.94 -11.40 41.56
N THR A 443 -3.70 -10.31 41.57
CA THR A 443 -4.37 -9.79 40.35
C THR A 443 -3.38 -9.21 39.33
N ILE A 444 -2.56 -8.21 39.69
CA ILE A 444 -1.64 -7.59 38.72
C ILE A 444 -0.54 -8.57 38.27
N SER A 445 -0.05 -9.44 39.17
CA SER A 445 0.92 -10.49 38.82
C SER A 445 0.30 -11.53 37.88
N ASN A 446 -0.98 -11.89 38.06
CA ASN A 446 -1.69 -12.74 37.11
C ASN A 446 -1.84 -12.06 35.74
N ILE A 447 -2.21 -10.78 35.71
CA ILE A 447 -2.31 -9.98 34.48
C ILE A 447 -0.96 -9.93 33.75
N ILE A 448 0.13 -9.63 34.46
CA ILE A 448 1.50 -9.64 33.92
C ILE A 448 1.87 -11.03 33.39
N ALA A 449 1.54 -12.10 34.13
CA ALA A 449 1.79 -13.46 33.70
C ALA A 449 0.99 -13.84 32.43
N THR A 450 -0.25 -13.37 32.31
CA THR A 450 -1.06 -13.52 31.10
C THR A 450 -0.44 -12.75 29.94
N TYR A 451 -0.10 -11.46 30.12
CA TYR A 451 0.50 -10.63 29.07
C TYR A 451 1.84 -11.18 28.54
N LYS A 452 2.66 -11.79 29.40
CA LYS A 452 3.92 -12.48 29.00
C LYS A 452 3.68 -13.71 28.12
N LYS A 453 2.47 -14.31 28.14
CA LYS A 453 2.10 -15.47 27.31
C LYS A 453 1.49 -15.10 25.97
N ILE A 454 1.10 -13.85 25.76
CA ILE A 454 0.53 -13.38 24.49
C ILE A 454 1.67 -13.17 23.48
N PRO A 455 1.65 -13.86 22.32
CA PRO A 455 2.70 -13.72 21.31
C PRO A 455 2.62 -12.34 20.64
N PRO A 456 3.75 -11.61 20.49
CA PRO A 456 3.78 -10.37 19.73
C PRO A 456 3.71 -10.64 18.22
N LYS A 457 3.34 -9.62 17.45
CA LYS A 457 3.34 -9.69 15.99
C LYS A 457 4.77 -9.56 15.46
N LEU A 458 5.39 -10.69 15.14
CA LEU A 458 6.75 -10.76 14.60
C LEU A 458 6.74 -11.08 13.12
N PHE A 459 7.65 -10.45 12.37
CA PHE A 459 7.91 -10.76 10.96
C PHE A 459 9.01 -11.81 10.78
N PHE A 460 9.26 -12.59 11.83
CA PHE A 460 10.17 -13.72 11.77
C PHE A 460 9.73 -14.82 12.74
N ASN A 461 10.05 -16.06 12.38
CA ASN A 461 9.88 -17.22 13.24
C ASN A 461 11.24 -17.85 13.52
N VAL A 462 11.54 -18.15 14.78
CA VAL A 462 12.77 -18.82 15.17
C VAL A 462 12.67 -20.32 14.85
N ILE A 463 13.56 -20.82 14.01
CA ILE A 463 13.65 -22.22 13.60
C ILE A 463 14.52 -22.99 14.59
N SER A 464 15.71 -22.46 14.87
CA SER A 464 16.68 -23.06 15.77
C SER A 464 17.61 -21.99 16.35
N ALA A 465 18.43 -22.37 17.33
CA ALA A 465 19.47 -21.51 17.88
C ALA A 465 20.77 -22.26 18.10
N ASP A 466 21.85 -21.60 17.73
CA ASP A 466 23.23 -22.07 17.90
C ASP A 466 23.90 -21.27 19.00
N ILE A 467 24.50 -21.98 19.96
CA ILE A 467 25.27 -21.37 21.03
C ILE A 467 26.69 -21.19 20.53
N THR A 468 27.22 -19.98 20.69
CA THR A 468 28.58 -19.63 20.28
C THR A 468 29.45 -19.41 21.50
N ASN A 469 30.75 -19.72 21.37
CA ASN A 469 31.77 -19.35 22.34
C ASN A 469 32.78 -18.47 21.62
N THR A 470 33.12 -17.32 22.19
CA THR A 470 34.08 -16.38 21.58
C THR A 470 35.07 -15.86 22.60
N ASP A 471 36.28 -15.53 22.12
CA ASP A 471 37.31 -14.88 22.92
C ASP A 471 37.02 -13.37 23.08
N SER A 472 37.93 -12.64 23.75
CA SER A 472 37.82 -11.19 23.95
C SER A 472 37.96 -10.34 22.67
N LYS A 473 38.34 -10.95 21.54
CA LYS A 473 38.42 -10.32 20.22
C LYS A 473 37.31 -10.82 19.28
N SER A 474 36.30 -11.51 19.83
CA SER A 474 35.18 -12.10 19.08
C SER A 474 35.57 -13.23 18.11
N ASN A 475 36.74 -13.85 18.27
CA ASN A 475 37.11 -15.05 17.52
C ASN A 475 36.36 -16.26 18.08
N ALA A 476 35.86 -17.12 17.20
CA ALA A 476 35.16 -18.34 17.61
C ALA A 476 36.11 -19.32 18.31
N ILE A 477 35.68 -19.84 19.46
CA ILE A 477 36.33 -20.91 20.21
C ILE A 477 35.58 -22.20 19.88
N THR A 478 36.26 -23.12 19.18
CA THR A 478 35.65 -24.36 18.68
C THR A 478 35.62 -25.48 19.73
N GLU A 479 36.41 -25.33 20.78
CA GLU A 479 36.47 -26.25 21.90
C GLU A 479 35.11 -26.30 22.61
N PRO A 480 34.76 -27.45 23.20
CA PRO A 480 33.58 -27.56 24.04
C PRO A 480 33.55 -26.48 25.13
N PHE A 481 32.37 -26.20 25.68
CA PHE A 481 32.12 -25.25 26.77
C PHE A 481 32.81 -25.68 28.08
N TYR A 482 34.14 -25.65 28.08
CA TYR A 482 34.99 -25.93 29.22
C TYR A 482 35.38 -24.65 29.94
N ILE A 483 35.40 -24.67 31.27
CA ILE A 483 35.72 -23.51 32.11
C ILE A 483 37.03 -22.84 31.69
N GLU A 484 38.02 -23.61 31.28
CA GLU A 484 39.32 -23.10 30.86
C GLU A 484 39.24 -22.20 29.61
N ASN A 485 38.28 -22.48 28.72
CA ASN A 485 38.22 -21.92 27.36
C ASN A 485 37.09 -20.91 27.18
N ILE A 486 36.02 -20.98 27.97
CA ILE A 486 34.89 -20.03 27.82
C ILE A 486 35.32 -18.62 28.20
N ARG A 487 35.00 -17.65 27.35
CA ARG A 487 35.08 -16.22 27.69
C ARG A 487 33.72 -15.57 27.52
N TYR A 488 33.15 -15.63 26.31
CA TYR A 488 31.82 -15.11 26.03
C TYR A 488 30.93 -16.16 25.38
N VAL A 489 29.79 -16.44 25.99
CA VAL A 489 28.79 -17.35 25.42
C VAL A 489 27.71 -16.52 24.73
N GLY A 490 27.54 -16.69 23.44
CA GLY A 490 26.52 -16.02 22.64
C GLY A 490 25.47 -16.96 22.06
N VAL A 491 24.48 -16.38 21.39
CA VAL A 491 23.43 -17.13 20.69
C VAL A 491 23.14 -16.52 19.33
N LYS A 492 23.10 -17.37 18.31
CA LYS A 492 22.66 -17.05 16.96
C LYS A 492 21.33 -17.75 16.70
N LEU A 493 20.30 -16.97 16.37
CA LEU A 493 19.00 -17.52 16.01
C LEU A 493 18.94 -17.73 14.51
N ASN A 494 18.58 -18.92 14.09
CA ASN A 494 18.22 -19.20 12.70
C ASN A 494 16.72 -18.94 12.54
N VAL A 495 16.37 -18.07 11.61
CA VAL A 495 15.00 -17.54 11.48
C VAL A 495 14.48 -17.63 10.05
N ASN A 496 13.17 -17.74 9.92
CA ASN A 496 12.47 -17.48 8.66
C ASN A 496 11.80 -16.11 8.77
N SER A 497 12.13 -15.17 7.86
CA SER A 497 11.66 -13.78 7.92
C SER A 497 10.70 -13.46 6.76
N THR A 498 9.61 -12.75 7.04
CA THR A 498 8.53 -12.46 6.07
C THR A 498 8.34 -10.98 5.75
N GLY A 499 9.03 -10.08 6.47
CA GLY A 499 8.86 -8.63 6.31
C GLY A 499 9.98 -7.81 6.93
N ASN A 500 9.83 -6.49 6.88
CA ASN A 500 10.76 -5.53 7.49
C ASN A 500 10.28 -5.12 8.89
N GLN A 501 11.10 -5.32 9.93
CA GLN A 501 10.77 -4.97 11.31
C GLN A 501 12.02 -4.61 12.11
N THR A 502 11.97 -3.58 12.94
CA THR A 502 13.01 -3.36 13.96
C THR A 502 12.47 -3.82 15.31
N VAL A 503 13.21 -4.68 16.00
CA VAL A 503 12.80 -5.27 17.29
C VAL A 503 13.92 -5.18 18.31
N ILE A 504 13.56 -4.95 19.58
CA ILE A 504 14.48 -5.10 20.71
C ILE A 504 14.36 -6.54 21.20
N ILE A 505 15.49 -7.26 21.20
CA ILE A 505 15.58 -8.64 21.63
C ILE A 505 16.32 -8.69 22.96
N TYR A 506 15.67 -9.27 23.97
CA TYR A 506 16.24 -9.44 25.30
C TYR A 506 16.76 -10.87 25.47
N LYS A 507 17.93 -11.01 26.09
CA LYS A 507 18.54 -12.28 26.46
C LYS A 507 18.58 -12.41 27.98
N LYS A 508 18.27 -13.60 28.49
CA LYS A 508 18.43 -13.95 29.90
C LYS A 508 19.28 -15.21 30.04
N TYR A 509 20.44 -15.06 30.67
CA TYR A 509 21.34 -16.17 30.97
C TYR A 509 21.02 -16.70 32.36
N VAL A 510 20.42 -17.88 32.41
CA VAL A 510 20.01 -18.56 33.63
C VAL A 510 21.04 -19.62 33.97
N ASN A 511 21.64 -19.50 35.14
CA ASN A 511 22.63 -20.43 35.65
C ASN A 511 21.97 -21.74 36.15
N PRO A 512 22.75 -22.77 36.54
CA PRO A 512 22.22 -24.05 37.00
C PRO A 512 21.38 -23.95 38.29
N GLU A 513 21.52 -22.86 39.06
CA GLU A 513 20.71 -22.59 40.25
C GLU A 513 19.39 -21.84 39.93
N GLY A 514 19.12 -21.54 38.67
CA GLY A 514 17.96 -20.74 38.26
C GLY A 514 18.14 -19.23 38.44
N LYS A 515 19.33 -18.76 38.82
CA LYS A 515 19.64 -17.34 39.00
C LYS A 515 20.21 -16.74 37.71
N TYR A 516 20.09 -15.43 37.58
CA TYR A 516 20.66 -14.67 36.48
C TYR A 516 21.34 -13.40 37.01
N LYS A 517 22.14 -12.75 36.16
CA LYS A 517 22.67 -11.41 36.39
C LYS A 517 22.18 -10.49 35.27
N HIS A 518 21.95 -9.22 35.59
CA HIS A 518 21.64 -8.18 34.62
C HIS A 518 22.85 -7.27 34.40
N SER A 519 22.95 -6.70 33.20
CA SER A 519 23.91 -5.63 32.90
C SER A 519 23.28 -4.27 33.16
N SER A 520 24.10 -3.22 33.25
CA SER A 520 23.61 -1.84 33.40
C SER A 520 22.81 -1.34 32.20
N ASN A 521 23.02 -1.92 31.02
CA ASN A 521 22.41 -1.50 29.76
C ASN A 521 21.17 -2.32 29.40
N SER A 522 20.68 -3.15 30.31
CA SER A 522 19.52 -4.01 30.12
C SER A 522 18.54 -3.78 31.26
N PRO A 523 17.21 -3.77 30.98
CA PRO A 523 16.22 -3.71 32.04
C PRO A 523 16.36 -4.87 33.02
N GLU A 524 15.95 -4.64 34.27
CA GLU A 524 15.81 -5.69 35.26
C GLU A 524 14.93 -6.82 34.72
N GLY A 525 15.27 -8.07 35.06
CA GLY A 525 14.65 -9.25 34.46
C GLY A 525 15.45 -9.89 33.32
N TYR A 526 16.37 -9.15 32.70
CA TYR A 526 17.16 -9.60 31.53
C TYR A 526 18.67 -9.38 31.71
N THR A 527 19.49 -10.20 31.06
CA THR A 527 20.95 -10.10 31.12
C THR A 527 21.49 -9.03 30.18
N THR A 528 21.04 -9.04 28.92
CA THR A 528 21.44 -8.09 27.87
C THR A 528 20.26 -7.86 26.92
N SER A 529 20.27 -6.74 26.21
CA SER A 529 19.28 -6.41 25.17
C SER A 529 19.95 -5.81 23.95
N ASP A 530 19.44 -6.11 22.76
CA ASP A 530 19.98 -5.63 21.49
C ASP A 530 18.86 -5.25 20.52
N SER A 531 18.97 -4.09 19.87
CA SER A 531 18.09 -3.72 18.76
C SER A 531 18.55 -4.40 17.48
N LYS A 532 17.62 -5.02 16.75
CA LYS A 532 17.88 -5.74 15.50
C LYS A 532 16.87 -5.36 14.43
N THR A 533 17.38 -5.07 13.24
CA THR A 533 16.55 -4.86 12.04
C THR A 533 16.46 -6.16 11.26
N ILE A 534 15.23 -6.60 11.04
CA ILE A 534 14.83 -7.79 10.29
C ILE A 534 14.36 -7.35 8.92
N THR A 535 14.76 -8.11 7.90
CA THR A 535 14.36 -7.96 6.50
C THR A 535 13.90 -9.31 5.96
N PRO A 536 13.20 -9.38 4.82
CA PRO A 536 12.87 -10.66 4.18
C PRO A 536 14.09 -11.55 3.87
N GLN A 537 15.30 -10.97 3.82
CA GLN A 537 16.56 -11.70 3.57
C GLN A 537 17.26 -12.16 4.86
N THR A 538 16.77 -11.76 6.04
CA THR A 538 17.38 -12.12 7.32
C THR A 538 17.15 -13.60 7.61
N THR A 539 18.21 -14.39 7.59
CA THR A 539 18.20 -15.83 7.92
C THR A 539 18.82 -16.13 9.28
N THR A 540 19.67 -15.24 9.78
CA THR A 540 20.33 -15.38 11.09
C THR A 540 20.28 -14.06 11.85
N ILE A 541 19.95 -14.14 13.14
CA ILE A 541 20.03 -13.02 14.08
C ILE A 541 21.11 -13.34 15.11
N ASP A 542 22.26 -12.67 15.00
CA ASP A 542 23.33 -12.79 15.99
C ASP A 542 23.07 -11.83 17.15
N LEU A 543 22.89 -12.40 18.35
CA LEU A 543 22.66 -11.64 19.57
C LEU A 543 23.95 -11.41 20.38
N GLY A 544 25.12 -11.81 19.89
CA GLY A 544 26.39 -11.60 20.61
C GLY A 544 26.50 -12.38 21.92
N GLY A 545 27.63 -12.22 22.60
CA GLY A 545 27.98 -12.98 23.80
C GLY A 545 27.92 -12.20 25.11
N TYR A 546 27.60 -12.90 26.20
CA TYR A 546 27.77 -12.42 27.58
C TYR A 546 28.95 -13.14 28.22
N GLY A 547 29.65 -12.50 29.16
CA GLY A 547 30.78 -13.12 29.85
C GLY A 547 31.90 -12.13 30.19
N ASN A 548 33.13 -12.65 30.28
CA ASN A 548 34.30 -11.87 30.68
C ASN A 548 35.53 -12.30 29.86
N GLY A 549 36.28 -11.32 29.36
CA GLY A 549 37.44 -11.56 28.50
C GLY A 549 38.67 -12.12 29.22
N LYS A 550 38.74 -12.04 30.55
CA LYS A 550 39.88 -12.51 31.36
C LYS A 550 39.70 -13.97 31.80
N GLU A 551 38.53 -14.31 32.32
CA GLU A 551 38.25 -15.63 32.92
C GLU A 551 36.79 -16.05 32.74
N CYS A 552 36.51 -17.34 32.93
CA CYS A 552 35.15 -17.87 32.83
C CYS A 552 34.32 -17.55 34.08
N THR A 553 33.20 -16.86 33.87
CA THR A 553 32.23 -16.53 34.94
C THR A 553 31.06 -17.51 35.06
N TYR A 554 31.07 -18.59 34.27
CA TYR A 554 29.98 -19.57 34.23
C TYR A 554 30.24 -20.72 35.19
N GLN A 555 29.23 -21.09 35.98
CA GLN A 555 29.30 -22.25 36.89
C GLN A 555 29.29 -23.56 36.11
N VAL A 556 29.80 -24.63 36.71
CA VAL A 556 29.63 -25.99 36.15
C VAL A 556 28.17 -26.42 36.26
N GLY A 557 27.60 -26.89 35.16
CA GLY A 557 26.22 -27.37 35.08
C GLY A 557 25.52 -27.01 33.78
N GLU A 558 24.21 -27.22 33.75
CA GLU A 558 23.36 -26.84 32.62
C GLU A 558 22.87 -25.39 32.79
N HIS A 559 23.19 -24.55 31.82
CA HIS A 559 22.73 -23.18 31.71
C HIS A 559 21.64 -23.09 30.64
N LYS A 560 20.81 -22.04 30.73
CA LYS A 560 19.80 -21.73 29.72
C LYS A 560 19.98 -20.30 29.23
N ILE A 561 19.89 -20.11 27.92
CA ILE A 561 19.71 -18.80 27.31
C ILE A 561 18.26 -18.71 26.88
N GLU A 562 17.50 -17.84 27.53
CA GLU A 562 16.15 -17.50 27.15
C GLU A 562 16.16 -16.21 26.33
N VAL A 563 15.42 -16.23 25.21
CA VAL A 563 15.30 -15.08 24.32
C VAL A 563 13.88 -14.57 24.35
N TYR A 564 13.73 -13.27 24.51
CA TYR A 564 12.45 -12.59 24.65
C TYR A 564 12.33 -11.43 23.66
N VAL A 565 11.11 -11.22 23.17
CA VAL A 565 10.71 -10.03 22.42
C VAL A 565 9.40 -9.54 23.02
N GLU A 566 9.32 -8.25 23.37
CA GLU A 566 8.17 -7.67 24.07
C GLU A 566 7.73 -8.52 25.29
N HIS A 567 8.69 -8.99 26.10
CA HIS A 567 8.47 -9.84 27.27
C HIS A 567 7.90 -11.25 27.00
N PHE A 568 7.62 -11.60 25.75
CA PHE A 568 7.24 -12.95 25.33
C PHE A 568 8.47 -13.79 25.04
N LYS A 569 8.55 -15.00 25.61
CA LYS A 569 9.68 -15.91 25.40
C LYS A 569 9.58 -16.55 24.01
N VAL A 570 10.35 -16.04 23.06
CA VAL A 570 10.37 -16.54 21.67
C VAL A 570 11.18 -17.82 21.53
N TYR A 571 12.20 -18.02 22.37
CA TYR A 571 13.04 -19.22 22.29
C TYR A 571 13.78 -19.48 23.61
N THR A 572 14.17 -20.73 23.83
CA THR A 572 15.08 -21.11 24.92
C THR A 572 16.04 -22.17 24.43
N LYS A 573 17.32 -22.06 24.81
CA LYS A 573 18.35 -23.03 24.45
C LYS A 573 19.23 -23.33 25.67
N SER A 574 19.41 -24.61 25.96
CA SER A 574 20.34 -25.06 26.99
C SER A 574 21.76 -25.22 26.44
N PHE A 575 22.76 -24.98 27.28
CA PHE A 575 24.15 -25.38 27.04
C PHE A 575 24.78 -25.87 28.35
N LYS A 576 25.72 -26.80 28.24
CA LYS A 576 26.38 -27.40 29.41
C LYS A 576 27.80 -26.87 29.53
N VAL A 577 28.13 -26.40 30.73
CA VAL A 577 29.48 -25.96 31.10
C VAL A 577 30.08 -27.00 32.04
N ASP A 578 31.33 -27.40 31.77
CA ASP A 578 32.05 -28.38 32.59
C ASP A 578 33.55 -28.08 32.63
N TRP A 579 34.32 -28.81 33.43
CA TRP A 579 35.79 -28.81 33.31
C TRP A 579 36.22 -29.74 32.18
N SER A 580 37.37 -29.47 31.55
CA SER A 580 37.99 -30.45 30.64
C SER A 580 38.19 -31.80 31.36
N PRO A 581 38.14 -32.95 30.65
CA PRO A 581 38.21 -34.27 31.30
C PRO A 581 39.42 -34.45 32.23
N ASN A 582 40.58 -33.95 31.80
CA ASN A 582 41.83 -34.00 32.58
C ASN A 582 41.73 -33.13 33.83
N LYS A 583 41.27 -31.88 33.69
CA LYS A 583 41.16 -30.96 34.82
C LYS A 583 40.09 -31.41 35.82
N LYS A 584 38.97 -31.92 35.32
CA LYS A 584 37.89 -32.50 36.13
C LYS A 584 38.41 -33.66 36.98
N THR A 585 39.20 -34.55 36.39
CA THR A 585 39.79 -35.69 37.09
C THR A 585 40.78 -35.23 38.15
N GLU A 586 41.63 -34.24 37.83
CA GLU A 586 42.56 -33.62 38.79
C GLU A 586 41.82 -33.03 40.00
N LEU A 587 40.77 -32.23 39.76
CA LEU A 587 39.99 -31.58 40.81
C LEU A 587 39.23 -32.60 41.67
N LYS A 588 38.64 -33.64 41.06
CA LYS A 588 37.99 -34.73 41.80
C LYS A 588 38.98 -35.49 42.68
N ARG A 589 40.15 -35.85 42.15
CA ARG A 589 41.20 -36.52 42.94
C ARG A 589 41.64 -35.67 44.13
N LYS A 590 41.81 -34.36 43.96
CA LYS A 590 42.12 -33.44 45.07
C LYS A 590 41.01 -33.45 46.13
N LEU A 591 39.75 -33.45 45.71
CA LEU A 591 38.61 -33.53 46.61
C LEU A 591 38.57 -34.87 47.38
N ASP A 592 38.82 -36.00 46.69
CA ASP A 592 38.86 -37.33 47.31
C ASP A 592 39.99 -37.43 48.35
N ILE A 593 41.17 -36.87 48.06
CA ILE A 593 42.29 -36.80 49.02
C ILE A 593 41.87 -36.01 50.27
N LEU A 594 41.21 -34.85 50.12
CA LEU A 594 40.74 -34.06 51.25
C LEU A 594 39.65 -34.78 52.07
N GLN A 595 38.78 -35.54 51.41
CA GLN A 595 37.76 -36.36 52.09
C GLN A 595 38.39 -37.49 52.89
N ASN A 596 39.43 -38.13 52.35
CA ASN A 596 40.21 -39.12 53.08
C ASN A 596 40.96 -38.50 54.27
N GLU A 597 41.56 -37.32 54.09
CA GLU A 597 42.19 -36.55 55.18
C GLU A 597 41.20 -36.23 56.30
N LEU A 598 39.97 -35.82 55.96
CA LEU A 598 38.91 -35.59 56.94
C LEU A 598 38.57 -36.86 57.73
N SER A 599 38.46 -38.00 57.05
CA SER A 599 38.20 -39.30 57.70
C SER A 599 39.30 -39.67 58.70
N GLU A 600 40.57 -39.46 58.34
CA GLU A 600 41.71 -39.76 59.21
C GLU A 600 41.79 -38.83 60.41
N VAL A 601 41.59 -37.52 60.22
CA VAL A 601 41.53 -36.53 61.32
C VAL A 601 40.37 -36.83 62.29
N GLN A 602 39.25 -37.34 61.79
CA GLN A 602 38.13 -37.77 62.62
C GLN A 602 38.43 -39.04 63.44
N LYS A 603 39.17 -40.01 62.86
CA LYS A 603 39.50 -41.30 63.50
C LYS A 603 40.54 -41.21 64.61
N PHE A 604 41.55 -40.34 64.50
CA PHE A 604 42.60 -40.23 65.52
C PHE A 604 42.00 -39.79 66.89
N LYS A 605 42.09 -40.67 67.89
CA LYS A 605 41.52 -40.50 69.24
C LYS A 605 42.56 -40.41 70.37
N TRP A 606 43.80 -40.81 70.15
CA TRP A 606 44.66 -41.23 71.27
C TRP A 606 45.52 -40.13 71.93
N PHE A 607 45.69 -38.94 71.32
CA PHE A 607 46.65 -37.94 71.86
C PHE A 607 46.27 -36.44 71.69
N ARG A 608 45.01 -36.07 71.37
CA ARG A 608 44.62 -34.67 71.13
C ARG A 608 43.48 -34.19 72.05
N GLY A 609 43.57 -32.95 72.54
CA GLY A 609 42.49 -32.28 73.28
C GLY A 609 41.28 -31.97 72.38
N ALA A 610 40.08 -31.92 72.98
CA ALA A 610 38.81 -31.82 72.26
C ALA A 610 38.68 -30.56 71.37
N GLU A 611 39.15 -29.40 71.86
CA GLU A 611 39.12 -28.13 71.11
C GLU A 611 40.07 -28.13 69.90
N THR A 612 41.29 -28.65 70.07
CA THR A 612 42.28 -28.74 68.98
C THR A 612 41.76 -29.61 67.83
N LYS A 613 41.10 -30.73 68.16
CA LYS A 613 40.48 -31.62 67.18
C LYS A 613 39.33 -30.94 66.43
N GLN A 614 38.45 -30.21 67.12
CA GLN A 614 37.35 -29.49 66.47
C GLN A 614 37.87 -28.42 65.50
N LYS A 615 38.96 -27.73 65.85
CA LYS A 615 39.59 -26.74 64.98
C LYS A 615 40.16 -27.37 63.70
N GLU A 616 40.92 -28.47 63.82
CA GLU A 616 41.50 -29.18 62.66
C GLU A 616 40.42 -29.76 61.74
N VAL A 617 39.36 -30.36 62.30
CA VAL A 617 38.21 -30.85 61.52
C VAL A 617 37.55 -29.72 60.74
N LYS A 618 37.36 -28.56 61.39
CA LYS A 618 36.79 -27.37 60.73
C LYS A 618 37.69 -26.86 59.60
N GLU A 619 39.01 -26.82 59.81
CA GLU A 619 39.98 -26.40 58.78
C GLU A 619 39.96 -27.33 57.55
N VAL A 620 39.89 -28.64 57.74
CA VAL A 620 39.76 -29.60 56.62
C VAL A 620 38.41 -29.47 55.94
N GLN A 621 37.33 -29.26 56.70
CA GLN A 621 35.98 -29.03 56.15
C GLN A 621 35.92 -27.75 55.30
N ASP A 622 36.57 -26.67 55.73
CA ASP A 622 36.68 -25.43 54.98
C ASP A 622 37.48 -25.62 53.69
N ARG A 623 38.57 -26.40 53.73
CA ARG A 623 39.34 -26.79 52.53
C ARG A 623 38.50 -27.63 51.55
N ILE A 624 37.68 -28.57 52.05
CA ILE A 624 36.73 -29.34 51.24
C ILE A 624 35.69 -28.43 50.61
N ASN A 625 35.11 -27.51 51.39
CA ASN A 625 34.12 -26.55 50.88
C ASN A 625 34.73 -25.67 49.79
N LYS A 626 35.96 -25.18 49.99
CA LYS A 626 36.71 -24.45 48.96
C LYS A 626 36.96 -25.29 47.71
N ALA A 627 37.38 -26.55 47.86
CA ALA A 627 37.59 -27.46 46.73
C ALA A 627 36.29 -27.77 45.96
N LYS A 628 35.16 -27.91 46.67
CA LYS A 628 33.83 -28.06 46.06
C LYS A 628 33.41 -26.80 45.29
N ASN A 629 33.64 -25.61 45.85
CA ASN A 629 33.35 -24.35 45.16
C ASN A 629 34.19 -24.20 43.89
N ILE A 630 35.48 -24.54 43.94
CA ILE A 630 36.35 -24.58 42.75
C ILE A 630 35.80 -25.59 41.72
N LEU A 631 35.44 -26.81 42.15
CA LEU A 631 34.88 -27.82 41.24
C LEU A 631 33.59 -27.34 40.57
N MET A 632 32.78 -26.53 41.25
CA MET A 632 31.53 -25.97 40.71
C MET A 632 31.72 -24.62 40.00
N ASN A 633 32.92 -24.05 40.01
CA ASN A 633 33.24 -22.68 39.59
C ASN A 633 32.28 -21.64 40.21
N LYS A 634 32.12 -21.69 41.55
CA LYS A 634 31.23 -20.82 42.33
C LYS A 634 31.95 -19.72 43.09
#